data_AF-A0A7C5H4N9-F1
#
_entry.id   AF-A0A7C5H4N9-F1
#
_cell.length_a   1.000
_cell.length_b   1.000
_cell.length_c   1.000
_cell.angle_alpha   90.00
_cell.angle_beta   90.00
_cell.angle_gamma   90.00
#
_symmetry.space_group_name_H-M   'P 1'
#
loop_
_entity.id
_entity.type
_entity.pdbx_description
1 polymer ?
#
loop_
_entity_poly.entity_id
_entity_poly.type
_entity_poly.pdbx_seq_one_letter_code
_entity_poly.pdbx_strand_id
1 'polypeptide(L)'
;MKLLIVLLFLGNLLSASSEFIVETNKAAYRAYKNGNYKKAFELYKSANNPKAYYNMAQFYEHGIGVKKDNQSAMRNYEMVYYAIDLKSYKTCENELLPYFYITLKKLKKFPDY
;
A
#
# COMPACT_ATOMS: atom_id res chain seq x y z
N MET A 1 24.67 -32.09 8.58
CA MET A 1 25.30 -30.75 8.49
C MET A 1 24.92 -29.94 7.24
N LYS A 2 24.93 -30.49 6.02
CA LYS A 2 24.50 -29.74 4.81
C LYS A 2 23.03 -29.25 4.85
N LEU A 3 22.10 -30.04 5.41
CA LEU A 3 20.68 -29.63 5.53
C LEU A 3 20.44 -28.47 6.53
N LEU A 4 21.23 -28.38 7.61
CA LEU A 4 21.05 -27.37 8.65
C LEU A 4 21.47 -25.98 8.18
N ILE A 5 22.49 -25.92 7.32
CA ILE A 5 23.00 -24.68 6.73
C ILE A 5 22.00 -24.11 5.71
N VAL A 6 21.36 -24.96 4.91
CA VAL A 6 20.33 -24.53 3.93
C VAL A 6 19.13 -23.88 4.61
N LEU A 7 18.68 -24.40 5.76
CA LEU A 7 17.57 -23.81 6.54
C LEU A 7 17.93 -22.43 7.12
N LEU A 8 19.18 -22.21 7.52
CA LEU A 8 19.65 -20.90 7.98
C LEU A 8 19.75 -19.87 6.84
N PHE A 9 20.10 -20.29 5.62
CA PHE A 9 20.09 -19.40 4.46
C PHE A 9 18.67 -19.06 3.97
N LEU A 10 17.74 -20.01 3.99
CA LEU A 10 16.33 -19.79 3.62
C LEU A 10 15.61 -18.83 4.57
N GLY A 11 15.89 -18.89 5.87
CA GLY A 11 15.32 -17.97 6.86
C GLY A 11 15.74 -16.51 6.67
N ASN A 12 17.00 -16.27 6.26
CA ASN A 12 17.53 -14.91 6.04
C ASN A 12 17.00 -14.25 4.76
N LEU A 13 16.54 -15.02 3.77
CA LEU A 13 16.02 -14.47 2.51
C LEU A 13 14.62 -13.84 2.70
N LEU A 14 13.80 -14.41 3.59
CA LEU A 14 12.44 -13.93 3.84
C LEU A 14 12.41 -12.62 4.64
N SER A 15 13.25 -12.48 5.68
CA SER A 15 13.37 -11.25 6.46
C SER A 15 13.96 -10.08 5.65
N ALA A 16 14.92 -10.34 4.77
CA ALA A 16 15.50 -9.31 3.91
C ALA A 16 14.46 -8.67 2.97
N SER A 17 13.49 -9.46 2.47
CA SER A 17 12.46 -8.95 1.57
C SER A 17 11.45 -8.00 2.26
N SER A 18 11.08 -8.28 3.51
CA SER A 18 10.15 -7.44 4.26
C SER A 18 10.82 -6.15 4.75
N GLU A 19 12.08 -6.22 5.16
CA GLU A 19 12.90 -5.04 5.48
C GLU A 19 13.06 -4.11 4.26
N PHE A 20 13.33 -4.68 3.09
CA PHE A 20 13.43 -3.93 1.84
C PHE A 20 12.12 -3.18 1.51
N ILE A 21 10.96 -3.82 1.68
CA ILE A 21 9.64 -3.20 1.48
C ILE A 21 9.41 -2.05 2.46
N VAL A 22 9.74 -2.24 3.74
CA VAL A 22 9.59 -1.21 4.78
C VAL A 22 10.46 0.01 4.47
N GLU A 23 11.71 -0.19 4.07
CA GLU A 23 12.60 0.91 3.69
C GLU A 23 12.14 1.64 2.43
N THR A 24 11.62 0.91 1.45
CA THR A 24 11.07 1.51 0.22
C THR A 24 9.87 2.42 0.53
N ASN A 25 8.95 1.97 1.40
CA ASN A 25 7.82 2.79 1.87
C ASN A 25 8.28 4.05 2.64
N LYS A 26 9.31 3.93 3.49
CA LYS A 26 9.88 5.08 4.20
C LYS A 26 10.52 6.07 3.22
N ALA A 27 11.26 5.58 2.24
CA ALA A 27 11.86 6.40 1.19
C ALA A 27 10.80 7.14 0.37
N ALA A 28 9.70 6.46 0.00
CA ALA A 28 8.56 7.06 -0.68
C ALA A 28 7.95 8.21 0.13
N TYR A 29 7.73 7.98 1.43
CA TYR A 29 7.19 9.00 2.33
C TYR A 29 8.13 10.21 2.49
N ARG A 30 9.44 9.99 2.62
CA ARG A 30 10.44 11.06 2.65
C ARG A 30 10.40 11.89 1.36
N ALA A 31 10.33 11.23 0.20
CA ALA A 31 10.21 11.92 -1.08
C ALA A 31 8.92 12.77 -1.16
N TYR A 32 7.79 12.25 -0.67
CA TYR A 32 6.54 12.99 -0.57
C TYR A 32 6.68 14.22 0.33
N LYS A 33 7.25 14.07 1.52
CA LYS A 33 7.47 15.19 2.47
C LYS A 33 8.38 16.29 1.91
N ASN A 34 9.29 15.94 1.01
CA ASN A 34 10.19 16.87 0.34
C ASN A 34 9.60 17.45 -0.96
N GLY A 35 8.30 17.22 -1.24
CA GLY A 35 7.63 17.72 -2.44
C GLY A 35 7.99 16.99 -3.73
N ASN A 36 8.79 15.92 -3.68
CA ASN A 36 9.16 15.12 -4.85
C ASN A 36 8.10 14.04 -5.11
N TYR A 37 6.90 14.49 -5.49
CA TYR A 37 5.73 13.64 -5.62
C TYR A 37 5.88 12.56 -6.69
N LYS A 38 6.44 12.88 -7.86
CA LYS A 38 6.66 11.87 -8.91
C LYS A 38 7.56 10.74 -8.42
N LYS A 39 8.65 11.06 -7.72
CA LYS A 39 9.54 10.05 -7.13
C LYS A 39 8.84 9.24 -6.04
N ALA A 40 8.05 9.90 -5.19
CA ALA A 40 7.28 9.22 -4.15
C ALA A 40 6.32 8.18 -4.76
N PHE A 41 5.62 8.55 -5.83
CA PHE A 41 4.70 7.67 -6.54
C PHE A 41 5.40 6.43 -7.11
N GLU A 42 6.54 6.59 -7.80
CA GLU A 42 7.30 5.45 -8.33
C GLU A 42 7.84 4.54 -7.22
N LEU A 43 8.26 5.11 -6.09
CA LEU A 43 8.70 4.32 -4.94
C LEU A 43 7.54 3.53 -4.33
N TYR A 44 6.35 4.12 -4.18
CA TYR A 44 5.17 3.37 -3.75
C TYR A 44 4.83 2.24 -4.74
N LYS A 45 4.86 2.52 -6.04
CA LYS A 45 4.64 1.50 -7.08
C LYS A 45 5.64 0.32 -6.95
N SER A 46 6.90 0.61 -6.62
CA SER A 46 7.92 -0.43 -6.40
C SER A 46 7.72 -1.23 -5.11
N ALA A 47 7.18 -0.61 -4.06
CA ALA A 47 6.94 -1.27 -2.77
C ALA A 47 5.79 -2.28 -2.81
N ASN A 48 4.81 -2.08 -3.70
CA ASN A 48 3.80 -3.07 -4.12
C ASN A 48 3.10 -3.84 -2.98
N ASN A 49 2.68 -3.12 -1.94
CA ASN A 49 2.07 -3.68 -0.73
C ASN A 49 0.83 -2.86 -0.30
N PRO A 50 0.02 -3.33 0.66
CA PRO A 50 -1.20 -2.64 1.08
C PRO A 50 -0.99 -1.16 1.45
N LYS A 51 0.09 -0.84 2.16
CA LYS A 51 0.41 0.55 2.52
C LYS A 51 0.75 1.39 1.28
N ALA A 52 1.47 0.82 0.33
CA ALA A 52 1.83 1.51 -0.91
C ALA A 52 0.61 1.78 -1.80
N TYR A 53 -0.26 0.78 -1.96
CA TYR A 53 -1.51 0.93 -2.71
C TYR A 53 -2.42 2.00 -2.09
N TYR A 54 -2.52 2.07 -0.76
CA TYR A 54 -3.25 3.15 -0.10
C TYR A 54 -2.71 4.54 -0.48
N ASN A 55 -1.40 4.73 -0.41
CA ASN A 55 -0.78 6.01 -0.78
C ASN A 55 -0.97 6.32 -2.27
N MET A 56 -0.84 5.33 -3.16
CA MET A 56 -1.12 5.50 -4.59
C MET A 56 -2.58 5.90 -4.85
N ALA A 57 -3.52 5.33 -4.08
CA ALA A 57 -4.92 5.70 -4.19
C ALA A 57 -5.15 7.19 -3.87
N GLN A 58 -4.52 7.70 -2.81
CA GLN A 58 -4.57 9.13 -2.48
C GLN A 58 -3.92 10.01 -3.55
N PHE A 59 -2.82 9.58 -4.14
CA PHE A 59 -2.16 10.30 -5.23
C PHE A 59 -3.09 10.47 -6.42
N TYR A 60 -3.76 9.40 -6.84
CA TYR A 60 -4.74 9.44 -7.91
C TYR A 60 -6.02 10.21 -7.53
N GLU A 61 -6.50 10.11 -6.29
CA GLU A 61 -7.69 10.81 -5.83
C GLU A 61 -7.52 12.34 -5.82
N HIS A 62 -6.36 12.80 -5.37
CA HIS A 62 -6.06 14.22 -5.20
C HIS A 62 -5.22 14.82 -6.34
N GLY A 63 -4.71 14.00 -7.26
CA GLY A 63 -3.82 14.46 -8.34
C GLY A 63 -2.44 14.90 -7.84
N ILE A 64 -1.90 14.24 -6.82
CA ILE A 64 -0.61 14.59 -6.22
C ILE A 64 0.52 14.04 -7.09
N GLY A 65 1.20 14.90 -7.85
CA GLY A 65 2.32 14.49 -8.72
C GLY A 65 1.95 13.56 -9.88
N VAL A 66 0.67 13.21 -10.02
CA VAL A 66 0.08 12.42 -11.09
C VAL A 66 -1.26 13.05 -11.50
N LYS A 67 -1.76 12.72 -12.70
CA LYS A 67 -3.10 13.16 -13.11
C LYS A 67 -4.15 12.53 -12.18
N LYS A 68 -5.11 13.34 -11.72
CA LYS A 68 -6.26 12.85 -10.96
C LYS A 68 -7.01 11.78 -11.75
N ASP A 69 -7.26 10.64 -11.11
CA ASP A 69 -7.93 9.48 -11.69
C ASP A 69 -8.68 8.71 -10.61
N ASN A 70 -9.98 8.98 -10.49
CA ASN A 70 -10.82 8.35 -9.47
C ASN A 70 -10.98 6.84 -9.67
N GLN A 71 -10.87 6.34 -10.90
CA GLN A 71 -11.01 4.91 -11.20
C GLN A 71 -9.76 4.15 -10.74
N SER A 72 -8.58 4.70 -11.03
CA SER A 72 -7.31 4.15 -10.53
C SER A 72 -7.20 4.27 -9.00
N ALA A 73 -7.70 5.36 -8.41
CA ALA A 73 -7.80 5.47 -6.94
C ALA A 73 -8.66 4.33 -6.35
N MET A 74 -9.85 4.09 -6.90
CA MET A 74 -10.73 3.02 -6.45
C MET A 74 -10.07 1.64 -6.56
N ARG A 75 -9.47 1.32 -7.70
CA ARG A 75 -8.75 0.04 -7.90
C ARG A 75 -7.65 -0.16 -6.86
N ASN A 76 -6.87 0.87 -6.58
CA ASN A 76 -5.82 0.78 -5.56
C ASN A 76 -6.40 0.59 -4.15
N TYR A 77 -7.50 1.25 -3.79
CA TYR A 77 -8.19 0.98 -2.53
C TYR A 77 -8.69 -0.47 -2.45
N GLU A 78 -9.29 -1.00 -3.53
CA GLU A 78 -9.74 -2.40 -3.61
C GLU A 78 -8.59 -3.39 -3.40
N MET A 79 -7.42 -3.14 -3.99
CA MET A 79 -6.22 -3.96 -3.75
C MET A 79 -5.85 -4.03 -2.27
N VAL A 80 -5.99 -2.92 -1.53
CA VAL A 80 -5.75 -2.92 -0.08
C VAL A 80 -6.80 -3.76 0.64
N TYR A 81 -8.08 -3.61 0.27
CA TYR A 81 -9.18 -4.36 0.87
C TYR A 81 -8.98 -5.87 0.73
N TYR A 82 -8.61 -6.37 -0.46
CA TYR A 82 -8.38 -7.79 -0.69
C TYR A 82 -7.13 -8.33 0.01
N ALA A 83 -6.15 -7.47 0.32
CA ALA A 83 -4.91 -7.88 0.97
C ALA A 83 -5.01 -7.92 2.50
N ILE A 84 -6.04 -7.32 3.10
CA ILE A 84 -6.27 -7.36 4.55
C ILE A 84 -7.14 -8.59 4.88
N ASP A 85 -6.64 -9.48 5.74
CA ASP A 85 -7.45 -10.57 6.30
C ASP A 85 -8.39 -10.04 7.39
N LEU A 86 -9.66 -9.82 7.01
CA LEU A 86 -10.71 -9.31 7.88
C LEU A 86 -11.05 -10.24 9.07
N LYS A 87 -10.50 -11.46 9.13
CA LYS A 87 -10.78 -12.43 10.22
C LYS A 87 -9.92 -12.21 11.48
N SER A 88 -8.83 -11.44 11.40
CA SER A 88 -7.87 -11.22 12.51
C SER A 88 -7.93 -9.81 13.10
N TYR A 89 -9.14 -9.28 13.25
CA TYR A 89 -9.35 -7.88 13.62
C TYR A 89 -9.07 -7.63 15.11
N LYS A 90 -7.86 -7.17 15.44
CA LYS A 90 -7.54 -6.74 16.82
C LYS A 90 -6.83 -5.40 16.99
N THR A 91 -6.57 -4.59 15.96
CA THR A 91 -6.09 -3.21 16.20
C THR A 91 -6.62 -2.22 15.18
N CYS A 92 -7.49 -1.32 15.64
CA CYS A 92 -8.30 -0.42 14.82
C CYS A 92 -7.59 0.85 14.34
N GLU A 93 -6.33 1.09 14.67
CA GLU A 93 -5.87 2.49 14.64
C GLU A 93 -5.28 2.97 13.30
N ASN A 94 -4.90 2.09 12.36
CA ASN A 94 -4.32 2.56 11.09
C ASN A 94 -4.73 1.78 9.81
N GLU A 95 -5.35 0.60 9.92
CA GLU A 95 -5.58 -0.28 8.76
C GLU A 95 -7.01 -0.25 8.19
N LEU A 96 -7.93 0.45 8.86
CA LEU A 96 -9.31 0.61 8.42
C LEU A 96 -9.53 1.71 7.38
N LEU A 97 -8.53 2.55 7.10
CA LEU A 97 -8.67 3.72 6.22
C LEU A 97 -9.14 3.38 4.79
N PRO A 98 -8.60 2.35 4.12
CA PRO A 98 -9.13 1.85 2.84
C PRO A 98 -10.53 1.25 2.97
N TYR A 99 -10.79 0.51 4.06
CA TYR A 99 -12.08 -0.11 4.37
C TYR A 99 -13.18 0.95 4.55
N PHE A 100 -12.92 2.01 5.31
CA PHE A 100 -13.80 3.17 5.46
C PHE A 100 -14.02 3.86 4.10
N TYR A 101 -12.97 4.05 3.30
CA TYR A 101 -13.10 4.78 2.04
C TYR A 101 -13.98 4.04 1.00
N ILE A 102 -13.76 2.73 0.80
CA ILE A 102 -14.58 1.93 -0.13
C ILE A 102 -16.01 1.79 0.39
N THR A 103 -16.15 1.46 1.68
CA THR A 103 -17.46 1.17 2.28
C THR A 103 -18.30 2.44 2.38
N LEU A 104 -17.74 3.57 2.85
CA LEU A 104 -18.47 4.83 2.94
C LEU A 104 -18.79 5.41 1.56
N LYS A 105 -17.94 5.25 0.55
CA LYS A 105 -18.23 5.77 -0.80
C LYS A 105 -19.26 4.91 -1.54
N LYS A 106 -19.23 3.58 -1.39
CA LYS A 106 -20.32 2.68 -1.82
C LYS A 106 -21.64 3.00 -1.09
N LEU A 107 -21.59 3.34 0.20
CA LEU A 107 -22.77 3.67 1.00
C LEU A 107 -23.28 5.13 0.83
N LYS A 108 -22.49 6.06 0.28
CA LYS A 108 -22.90 7.48 0.16
C LYS A 108 -23.14 8.04 -1.23
N LYS A 109 -22.76 7.40 -2.34
CA LYS A 109 -23.19 7.72 -3.72
C LYS A 109 -22.19 7.14 -4.73
N PHE A 110 -22.58 6.06 -5.37
CA PHE A 110 -22.34 5.90 -6.80
C PHE A 110 -23.73 5.76 -7.44
N PRO A 111 -24.31 6.82 -8.03
CA PRO A 111 -25.27 6.59 -9.09
C PRO A 111 -24.51 5.88 -10.22
N ASP A 112 -25.21 4.95 -10.85
CA ASP A 112 -24.71 4.00 -11.84
C ASP A 112 -23.74 4.63 -12.86
N TYR A 113 -22.58 3.98 -13.05
CA TYR A 113 -21.75 4.12 -14.25
C TYR A 113 -21.71 2.77 -14.96
#